data_AF-A0A3A8S5Q5-F1
#
_entry.id   AF-A0A3A8S5Q5-F1
#
_cell.length_a   1.000
_cell.length_b   1.000
_cell.length_c   1.000
_cell.angle_alpha   90.00
_cell.angle_beta   90.00
_cell.angle_gamma   90.00
#
_symmetry.space_group_name_H-M   'P 1'
#
loop_
_entity.id
_entity.type
_entity.pdbx_description
1 polymer ?
#
loop_
_entity_poly.entity_id
_entity_poly.type
_entity_poly.pdbx_seq_one_letter_code
_entity_poly.pdbx_strand_id
1 'polypeptide(L)'
;ETCALSDNFTMTFLDLTAAYHVKVMNRLYLTPKLVAGYTRLDPAPVDPEAGDPGRALSAPNAGLGFGIEYATGMDHFSVGADLLARYVIGPNITAFSIFPKVKYTF
;
A
#
# COMPACT_ATOMS: atom_id res chain seq x y z
N GLU A 1 34.56 -6.05 -9.04
CA GLU A 1 33.49 -7.06 -8.95
C GLU A 1 32.17 -6.31 -8.86
N THR A 2 31.31 -6.53 -9.84
CA THR A 2 30.03 -5.82 -9.98
C THR A 2 29.07 -6.37 -8.94
N CYS A 3 28.73 -5.54 -7.96
CA CYS A 3 27.98 -5.91 -6.77
C CYS A 3 26.55 -6.35 -7.14
N ALA A 4 26.30 -7.66 -7.15
CA ALA A 4 24.99 -8.28 -7.38
C ALA A 4 24.03 -8.15 -6.17
N LEU A 5 24.23 -7.15 -5.30
CA LEU A 5 23.48 -6.96 -4.05
C LEU A 5 22.19 -6.14 -4.22
N SER A 6 21.87 -5.70 -5.44
CA SER A 6 20.69 -4.88 -5.76
C SER A 6 19.68 -5.57 -6.69
N ASP A 7 19.62 -6.90 -6.74
CA ASP A 7 18.59 -7.57 -7.55
C ASP A 7 17.25 -7.77 -6.81
N ASN A 8 17.23 -7.59 -5.48
CA ASN A 8 16.01 -7.67 -4.68
C ASN A 8 15.91 -6.45 -3.74
N PHE A 9 14.74 -5.82 -3.71
CA PHE A 9 14.41 -4.76 -2.76
C PHE A 9 13.06 -5.04 -2.10
N THR A 10 12.96 -4.72 -0.82
CA THR A 10 11.73 -4.86 -0.05
C THR A 10 11.19 -3.49 0.33
N MET A 11 9.89 -3.27 0.09
CA MET A 11 9.16 -2.12 0.60
C MET A 11 8.16 -2.58 1.66
N THR A 12 8.31 -2.10 2.89
CA THR A 12 7.36 -2.35 3.98
C THR A 12 6.60 -1.07 4.30
N PHE A 13 5.29 -1.16 4.48
CA PHE A 13 4.42 -0.02 4.76
C PHE A 13 3.70 -0.21 6.11
N LEU A 14 3.72 0.84 6.93
CA LEU A 14 2.90 0.97 8.13
C LEU A 14 1.95 2.15 7.91
N ASP A 15 0.69 1.85 7.61
CA ASP A 15 -0.26 2.83 7.10
C ASP A 15 -1.46 3.00 8.03
N LEU A 16 -1.87 4.26 8.20
CA LEU A 16 -3.18 4.63 8.70
C LEU A 16 -4.08 4.95 7.50
N THR A 17 -5.24 4.29 7.45
CA THR A 17 -6.19 4.43 6.34
C THR A 17 -7.52 4.97 6.84
N ALA A 18 -7.99 6.06 6.23
CA ALA A 18 -9.36 6.53 6.38
C ALA A 18 -10.17 6.13 5.13
N ALA A 19 -11.33 5.52 5.33
CA ALA A 19 -12.15 4.98 4.25
C ALA A 19 -13.62 5.32 4.46
N TYR A 20 -14.36 5.55 3.37
CA TYR A 20 -15.80 5.82 3.43
C TYR A 20 -16.57 4.87 2.51
N HIS A 21 -17.60 4.19 3.02
CA HIS A 21 -18.38 3.21 2.26
C HIS A 21 -19.57 3.86 1.56
N VAL A 22 -19.51 3.97 0.24
CA VAL A 22 -20.59 4.45 -0.61
C VAL A 22 -21.34 3.27 -1.19
N LYS A 23 -22.63 3.14 -0.89
CA LYS A 23 -23.49 2.11 -1.49
C LYS A 23 -23.75 2.46 -2.95
N VAL A 24 -23.34 1.58 -3.88
CA VAL A 24 -23.56 1.76 -5.32
C VAL A 24 -24.76 0.94 -5.78
N MET A 25 -24.86 -0.31 -5.33
CA MET A 25 -25.99 -1.20 -5.61
C MET A 25 -26.32 -2.03 -4.36
N ASN A 26 -27.35 -2.86 -4.44
CA ASN A 26 -27.60 -3.83 -3.39
C ASN A 26 -26.37 -4.73 -3.22
N ARG A 27 -25.83 -4.74 -2.00
CA ARG A 27 -24.63 -5.46 -1.59
C ARG A 27 -23.31 -4.99 -2.22
N LEU A 28 -23.29 -3.99 -3.10
CA LEU A 28 -22.06 -3.46 -3.71
C LEU A 28 -21.73 -2.07 -3.16
N TYR A 29 -20.50 -1.92 -2.68
CA TYR A 29 -19.98 -0.69 -2.10
C TYR A 29 -18.70 -0.24 -2.81
N LEU A 30 -18.64 1.05 -3.13
CA LEU A 30 -17.43 1.74 -3.53
C LEU A 30 -16.84 2.40 -2.29
N THR A 31 -15.54 2.24 -2.08
CA THR A 31 -14.85 2.69 -0.87
C THR A 31 -13.68 3.57 -1.25
N PRO A 32 -13.84 4.89 -1.46
CA PRO A 32 -12.69 5.81 -1.51
C PRO A 32 -11.87 5.73 -0.21
N LYS A 33 -10.55 5.83 -0.35
CA LYS A 33 -9.58 5.70 0.74
C LYS A 33 -8.51 6.79 0.67
N LEU A 34 -8.17 7.32 1.83
CA LEU A 34 -7.00 8.17 2.08
C LEU A 34 -6.02 7.38 2.94
N VAL A 35 -4.74 7.45 2.62
CA VAL A 35 -3.68 6.69 3.27
C VAL A 35 -2.54 7.61 3.63
N ALA A 36 -2.02 7.48 4.84
CA ALA A 36 -0.79 8.13 5.26
C ALA A 36 -0.04 7.20 6.21
N GLY A 37 1.28 7.18 6.11
CA GLY A 37 2.05 6.18 6.85
C GLY A 37 3.55 6.39 6.79
N TYR A 38 4.26 5.36 7.20
CA TYR A 38 5.71 5.25 7.11
C TYR A 38 6.08 4.06 6.24
N THR A 39 7.04 4.25 5.34
CA THR A 39 7.61 3.22 4.48
C THR A 39 9.05 2.95 4.88
N ARG A 40 9.45 1.69 4.88
CA ARG A 40 10.84 1.25 4.97
C ARG A 40 11.24 0.57 3.67
N LEU A 41 12.38 0.97 3.12
CA LEU A 41 13.01 0.44 1.91
C LEU A 41 14.29 -0.28 2.33
N ASP A 42 14.44 -1.55 1.95
CA ASP A 42 15.56 -2.39 2.37
C ASP A 42 15.98 -3.32 1.21
N PRO A 43 17.15 -3.10 0.56
CA PRO A 43 18.05 -1.95 0.68
C PRO A 43 17.49 -0.66 0.02
N ALA A 44 18.11 0.50 0.31
CA ALA A 44 17.71 1.78 -0.26
C ALA A 44 18.02 1.86 -1.78
N PRO A 45 17.05 2.23 -2.64
CA PRO A 45 17.20 2.15 -4.10
C PRO A 45 18.01 3.30 -4.75
N VAL A 46 18.35 4.35 -4.00
CA VAL A 46 19.07 5.53 -4.53
C VAL A 46 20.11 5.98 -3.51
N ASP A 47 21.31 5.42 -3.61
CA ASP A 47 22.50 6.09 -3.06
C ASP A 47 23.78 5.71 -3.84
N PRO A 48 24.12 6.44 -4.91
CA PRO A 48 25.39 6.25 -5.61
C PRO A 48 26.60 6.85 -4.86
N GLU A 49 26.39 7.65 -3.79
CA GLU A 49 27.48 8.39 -3.10
C GLU A 49 27.68 8.03 -1.62
N ALA A 50 26.69 7.45 -0.93
CA ALA A 50 26.82 7.11 0.50
C ALA A 50 27.03 5.60 0.74
N GLY A 51 28.26 5.15 0.48
CA GLY A 51 29.05 4.21 1.31
C GLY A 51 28.54 2.82 1.71
N ASP A 52 27.25 2.50 1.66
CA ASP A 52 26.70 1.19 2.02
C ASP A 52 25.46 0.84 1.16
N PRO A 53 25.59 -0.06 0.17
CA PRO A 53 24.49 -0.51 -0.68
C PRO A 53 23.42 -1.33 0.08
N GLY A 54 23.63 -1.66 1.35
CA GLY A 54 22.68 -2.38 2.20
C GLY A 54 21.85 -1.50 3.15
N ARG A 55 21.99 -0.17 3.10
CA ARG A 55 21.34 0.71 4.08
C ARG A 55 19.82 0.70 3.91
N ALA A 56 19.08 0.43 4.99
CA ALA A 56 17.64 0.62 5.01
C ALA A 56 17.27 2.11 5.11
N LEU A 57 16.31 2.56 4.30
CA LEU A 57 15.81 3.94 4.31
C LEU A 57 14.36 3.97 4.76
N SER A 58 14.04 4.80 5.76
CA SER A 58 12.67 5.02 6.23
C SER A 58 12.19 6.40 5.83
N ALA A 59 10.99 6.48 5.26
CA ALA A 59 10.42 7.70 4.71
C ALA A 59 8.90 7.75 4.93
N PRO A 60 8.31 8.92 5.20
CA PRO A 60 6.86 9.05 5.27
C PRO A 60 6.24 8.82 3.89
N ASN A 61 5.01 8.30 3.87
CA ASN A 61 4.24 8.11 2.65
C ASN A 61 2.83 8.70 2.80
N ALA A 62 2.25 9.08 1.67
CA ALA A 62 0.85 9.48 1.57
C ALA A 62 0.27 8.94 0.27
N GLY A 63 -1.04 8.65 0.27
CA GLY A 63 -1.66 7.98 -0.84
C GLY A 63 -3.17 8.06 -0.85
N LEU A 64 -3.72 7.65 -1.99
CA LEU A 64 -5.14 7.59 -2.26
C LEU A 64 -5.46 6.22 -2.81
N GLY A 65 -6.69 5.78 -2.63
CA GLY A 65 -7.14 4.53 -3.18
C GLY A 65 -8.64 4.47 -3.30
N PHE A 66 -9.10 3.40 -3.93
CA PHE A 66 -10.51 3.04 -3.92
C PHE A 66 -10.62 1.52 -3.84
N GLY A 67 -11.66 1.07 -3.16
CA GLY A 67 -12.03 -0.33 -3.03
C GLY A 67 -13.39 -0.60 -3.62
N ILE A 68 -13.55 -1.77 -4.21
CA ILE A 68 -14.86 -2.32 -4.53
C ILE A 68 -15.11 -3.48 -3.58
N GLU A 69 -16.25 -3.45 -2.90
CA GLU A 69 -16.61 -4.43 -1.87
C GLU A 69 -18.01 -4.96 -2.10
N TYR A 70 -18.15 -6.28 -2.07
CA TYR A 70 -19.40 -7.01 -2.19
C TYR A 70 -19.72 -7.70 -0.85
N ALA A 71 -20.84 -7.32 -0.24
CA ALA A 71 -21.39 -7.99 0.93
C ALA A 71 -21.92 -9.36 0.51
N THR A 72 -21.32 -10.41 1.06
CA THR A 72 -21.71 -11.78 0.71
C THR A 72 -23.07 -12.13 1.32
N GLY A 73 -23.64 -13.27 0.92
CA GLY A 73 -24.85 -13.79 1.56
C GLY A 73 -24.62 -14.41 2.95
N MET A 74 -23.36 -14.48 3.40
CA MET A 74 -23.01 -14.91 4.75
C MET A 74 -23.03 -13.72 5.68
N ASP A 75 -23.56 -13.89 6.88
CA ASP A 75 -23.57 -12.83 7.88
C ASP A 75 -22.13 -12.36 8.16
N HIS A 76 -21.97 -11.04 8.24
CA HIS A 76 -20.71 -10.39 8.61
C HIS A 76 -19.55 -10.48 7.60
N PHE A 77 -19.68 -11.20 6.48
CA PHE A 77 -18.61 -11.34 5.49
C PHE A 77 -18.80 -10.50 4.22
N SER A 78 -17.71 -9.88 3.80
CA SER A 78 -17.61 -9.15 2.54
C SER A 78 -16.31 -9.51 1.81
N VAL A 79 -16.36 -9.49 0.49
CA VAL A 79 -15.22 -9.76 -0.39
C VAL A 79 -15.02 -8.60 -1.34
N GLY A 80 -13.80 -8.37 -1.80
CA GLY A 80 -13.56 -7.29 -2.73
C GLY A 80 -12.12 -7.19 -3.16
N ALA A 81 -11.79 -6.04 -3.74
CA ALA A 81 -10.42 -5.68 -4.04
C ALA A 81 -10.21 -4.19 -3.78
N ASP A 82 -9.00 -3.83 -3.40
CA ASP A 82 -8.59 -2.44 -3.26
C ASP A 82 -7.45 -2.13 -4.25
N LEU A 83 -7.50 -0.92 -4.78
CA LEU A 83 -6.43 -0.31 -5.55
C LEU A 83 -5.93 0.91 -4.77
N LEU A 84 -4.62 0.99 -4.58
CA LEU A 84 -4.00 1.99 -3.72
C LEU A 84 -2.74 2.52 -4.40
N ALA A 85 -2.66 3.84 -4.55
CA ALA A 85 -1.50 4.56 -5.05
C ALA A 85 -0.88 5.36 -3.91
N ARG A 86 0.42 5.17 -3.65
CA ARG A 86 1.18 5.87 -2.61
C ARG A 86 2.34 6.61 -3.23
N TYR A 87 2.71 7.69 -2.59
CA TYR A 87 3.92 8.44 -2.86
C TYR A 87 4.80 8.45 -1.60
N VAL A 88 6.02 7.93 -1.73
CA VAL A 88 7.03 7.91 -0.67
C VAL A 88 7.83 9.20 -0.75
N ILE A 89 7.68 10.05 0.26
CA ILE A 89 8.22 11.41 0.30
C ILE A 89 9.71 11.36 0.69
N GLY A 90 10.57 12.02 -0.10
CA GLY A 90 12.02 12.02 0.08
C GLY A 90 12.71 11.26 -1.06
N PRO A 91 12.53 9.93 -1.17
CA PRO A 91 13.01 9.13 -2.31
C PRO A 91 12.23 9.39 -3.61
N ASN A 92 11.05 10.02 -3.53
CA ASN A 92 10.17 10.34 -4.66
C ASN A 92 9.71 9.11 -5.44
N ILE A 93 9.35 8.04 -4.72
CA ILE A 93 8.93 6.75 -5.31
C ILE A 93 7.41 6.65 -5.27
N THR A 94 6.80 6.39 -6.42
CA THR A 94 5.38 6.07 -6.52
C THR A 94 5.18 4.55 -6.46
N ALA A 95 4.35 4.08 -5.54
CA ALA A 95 4.03 2.67 -5.36
C ALA A 95 2.54 2.41 -5.61
N PHE A 96 2.24 1.36 -6.38
CA PHE A 96 0.88 0.91 -6.62
C PHE A 96 0.67 -0.46 -5.99
N SER A 97 -0.49 -0.66 -5.38
CA SER A 97 -0.87 -1.94 -4.80
C SER A 97 -2.28 -2.28 -5.23
N ILE A 98 -2.46 -3.50 -5.71
CA ILE A 98 -3.76 -4.10 -5.99
C ILE A 98 -3.82 -5.36 -5.16
N PHE A 99 -4.82 -5.47 -4.29
CA PHE A 99 -4.94 -6.64 -3.42
C PHE A 99 -6.39 -7.06 -3.27
N PRO A 100 -6.69 -8.36 -3.39
CA PRO A 100 -7.99 -8.89 -3.00
C PRO A 100 -8.14 -8.78 -1.49
N LYS A 101 -9.37 -8.61 -1.01
CA LYS A 101 -9.71 -8.55 0.41
C LYS A 101 -10.89 -9.46 0.75
N VAL A 102 -10.82 -10.02 1.95
CA VAL A 102 -11.94 -10.64 2.64
C VAL A 102 -12.04 -9.95 3.99
N LYS A 103 -13.21 -9.40 4.31
CA LYS A 103 -13.43 -8.63 5.54
C LYS A 103 -14.60 -9.21 6.31
N TYR A 104 -14.34 -9.50 7.58
CA TYR A 104 -15.34 -9.80 8.59
C TYR A 104 -15.71 -8.51 9.35
N THR A 105 -17.00 -8.24 9.54
CA THR A 105 -17.52 -7.05 10.22
C THR A 105 -18.28 -7.48 11.46
N PHE A 106 -17.85 -7.07 12.64
CA PHE A 106 -18.51 -7.41 13.91
C PHE A 106 -19.85 -6.68 14.06
#